data_AF-A0AAD9TPM7-F1
#
_entry.id   AF-A0AAD9TPM7-F1
#
_cell.length_a   1.000
_cell.length_b   1.000
_cell.length_c   1.000
_cell.angle_alpha   90.00
_cell.angle_beta   90.00
_cell.angle_gamma   90.00
#
_symmetry.space_group_name_H-M   'P 1'
#
loop_
_entity.id
_entity.type
_entity.pdbx_description
1 polymer ?
#
loop_
_entity_poly.entity_id
_entity_poly.type
_entity_poly.pdbx_seq_one_letter_code
_entity_poly.pdbx_strand_id
1 'polypeptide(L)'
;MQWNEQKIVIRVQVRYDKCRSKAMEIAAVADGVISVAWEGEDKDKVVVIGDGVDAVTLTRSLSKKLGFADLLFIQEMKEKKEEKKQEKEKKQSD
;
A
#
# COMPACT_ATOMS: atom_id res chain seq x y z
N MET A 1 -3.42 21.33 -10.62
CA MET A 1 -4.26 20.28 -10.00
C MET A 1 -3.63 20.01 -8.64
N GLN A 2 -4.43 20.08 -7.57
CA GLN A 2 -3.95 19.82 -6.20
C GLN A 2 -3.65 18.32 -6.10
N TRP A 3 -2.45 17.94 -5.67
CA TRP A 3 -2.09 16.55 -5.40
C TRP A 3 -2.53 16.21 -3.97
N ASN A 4 -3.37 15.18 -3.79
CA ASN A 4 -3.89 14.78 -2.50
C ASN A 4 -3.38 13.37 -2.17
N GLU A 5 -2.09 13.29 -1.85
CA GLU A 5 -1.46 12.04 -1.47
C GLU A 5 -2.08 11.48 -0.18
N GLN A 6 -2.33 10.17 -0.16
CA GLN A 6 -2.92 9.46 0.95
C GLN A 6 -2.05 8.27 1.32
N LYS A 7 -1.83 8.07 2.62
CA LYS A 7 -1.32 6.80 3.17
C LYS A 7 -2.47 6.00 3.73
N ILE A 8 -2.64 4.79 3.21
CA ILE A 8 -3.67 3.84 3.62
C ILE A 8 -2.97 2.61 4.20
N VAL A 9 -3.43 2.14 5.36
CA VAL A 9 -2.91 0.92 5.99
C VAL A 9 -4.05 -0.07 6.18
N ILE A 10 -3.92 -1.25 5.58
CA ILE A 10 -4.91 -2.31 5.63
C ILE A 10 -4.25 -3.56 6.21
N ARG A 11 -4.76 -4.06 7.33
CA ARG A 11 -4.36 -5.37 7.85
C ARG A 11 -5.11 -6.46 7.09
N VAL A 12 -4.42 -7.50 6.67
CA VAL A 12 -5.01 -8.61 5.92
C VAL A 12 -4.66 -9.94 6.56
N GLN A 13 -5.55 -10.92 6.40
CA GLN A 13 -5.26 -12.27 6.85
C GLN A 13 -4.27 -12.96 5.89
N VAL A 14 -3.06 -13.25 6.37
CA VAL A 14 -2.05 -13.99 5.61
C VAL A 14 -1.97 -15.42 6.13
N ARG A 15 -2.45 -16.40 5.35
CA ARG A 15 -2.40 -17.83 5.72
C ARG A 15 -1.20 -18.57 5.12
N TYR A 16 -0.71 -18.11 3.98
CA TYR A 16 0.40 -18.71 3.23
C TYR A 16 0.99 -17.66 2.26
N ASP A 17 2.20 -17.88 1.75
CA ASP A 17 2.92 -16.86 0.96
C ASP A 17 2.20 -16.42 -0.32
N LYS A 18 1.46 -17.32 -0.99
CA LYS A 18 0.64 -16.94 -2.15
C LYS A 18 -0.46 -15.91 -1.80
N CYS A 19 -0.91 -15.80 -0.54
CA CYS A 19 -1.80 -14.72 -0.12
C CYS A 19 -1.08 -13.37 -0.19
N ARG A 20 0.22 -13.32 0.14
CA ARG A 20 1.00 -12.07 0.11
C ARG A 20 1.12 -11.54 -1.32
N SER A 21 1.48 -12.40 -2.26
CA SER A 21 1.57 -12.01 -3.67
C SER A 21 0.24 -11.51 -4.22
N LYS A 22 -0.88 -12.20 -3.90
CA LYS A 22 -2.23 -11.77 -4.33
C LYS A 22 -2.64 -10.43 -3.73
N ALA A 23 -2.33 -10.18 -2.46
CA ALA A 23 -2.66 -8.89 -1.84
C ALA A 23 -1.92 -7.74 -2.52
N MET A 24 -0.63 -7.94 -2.84
CA MET A 24 0.18 -6.96 -3.57
C MET A 24 -0.37 -6.70 -4.96
N GLU A 25 -0.74 -7.75 -5.69
CA GLU A 25 -1.34 -7.63 -7.03
C GLU A 25 -2.63 -6.81 -6.98
N ILE A 26 -3.54 -7.14 -6.06
CA ILE A 26 -4.82 -6.42 -5.89
C ILE A 26 -4.59 -4.95 -5.53
N ALA A 27 -3.65 -4.68 -4.63
CA ALA A 27 -3.35 -3.31 -4.20
C ALA A 27 -2.66 -2.51 -5.30
N ALA A 28 -1.72 -3.10 -6.05
CA ALA A 28 -0.95 -2.40 -7.07
C ALA A 28 -1.78 -1.99 -8.30
N VAL A 29 -2.84 -2.74 -8.62
CA VAL A 29 -3.73 -2.43 -9.75
C VAL A 29 -4.90 -1.51 -9.38
N ALA A 30 -5.02 -1.10 -8.12
CA ALA A 30 -6.07 -0.18 -7.71
C ALA A 30 -5.81 1.23 -8.23
N ASP A 31 -6.87 1.91 -8.66
CA ASP A 31 -6.78 3.26 -9.21
C ASP A 31 -6.20 4.23 -8.17
N GLY A 32 -5.31 5.11 -8.63
CA GLY A 32 -4.65 6.12 -7.80
C GLY A 32 -3.44 5.62 -7.03
N VAL A 33 -3.11 4.32 -7.06
CA VAL A 33 -1.97 3.77 -6.32
C VAL A 33 -0.64 4.13 -6.97
N ILE A 34 0.30 4.60 -6.15
CA ILE A 34 1.67 4.97 -6.53
C ILE A 34 2.67 3.95 -5.98
N SER A 35 2.45 3.48 -4.75
CA SER A 35 3.33 2.54 -4.08
C SER A 35 2.55 1.61 -3.16
N VAL A 36 3.03 0.37 -3.04
CA VAL A 36 2.51 -0.65 -2.14
C VAL A 36 3.68 -1.32 -1.43
N ALA A 37 3.56 -1.51 -0.11
CA ALA A 37 4.55 -2.22 0.70
C ALA A 37 3.90 -3.08 1.77
N TRP A 38 4.64 -4.09 2.22
CA TRP A 38 4.29 -4.83 3.44
C TRP A 38 4.96 -4.19 4.66
N GLU A 39 4.18 -3.98 5.71
CA GLU A 39 4.65 -3.56 7.04
C GLU A 39 4.07 -4.47 8.13
N GLY A 40 4.44 -4.20 9.39
CA GLY A 40 4.08 -4.99 10.56
C GLY A 40 5.08 -6.10 10.85
N GLU A 41 5.21 -6.46 12.13
CA GLU A 41 6.09 -7.53 12.60
C GLU A 41 5.77 -8.87 11.91
N ASP A 42 4.48 -9.15 11.76
CA ASP A 42 3.97 -10.36 11.09
C ASP A 42 3.90 -10.25 9.56
N LYS A 43 4.28 -9.09 9.00
CA LYS A 43 4.08 -8.73 7.57
C LYS A 43 2.63 -8.99 7.12
N ASP A 44 1.70 -8.48 7.92
CA ASP A 44 0.25 -8.63 7.76
C ASP A 44 -0.44 -7.32 7.37
N LYS A 45 0.32 -6.22 7.23
CA LYS A 45 -0.22 -4.91 6.85
C LYS A 45 0.24 -4.54 5.44
N VAL A 46 -0.72 -4.27 4.57
CA VAL A 46 -0.49 -3.64 3.27
C VAL A 46 -0.58 -2.13 3.46
N VAL A 47 0.51 -1.45 3.16
CA VAL A 47 0.60 0.00 3.14
C VAL A 47 0.56 0.48 1.72
N VAL A 48 -0.36 1.39 1.42
CA VAL A 48 -0.59 1.96 0.11
C VAL A 48 -0.39 3.46 0.17
N ILE A 49 0.42 3.98 -0.75
CA ILE A 49 0.56 5.41 -1.02
C ILE A 49 -0.06 5.67 -2.39
N GLY A 50 -0.92 6.68 -2.49
CA GLY A 50 -1.60 7.02 -3.74
C GLY A 50 -2.33 8.34 -3.69
N ASP A 51 -2.89 8.76 -4.82
CA ASP A 51 -3.73 9.94 -4.97
C ASP A 51 -5.15 9.51 -5.40
N GLY A 52 -6.17 9.86 -4.61
CA GLY A 52 -7.55 9.49 -4.92
C GLY A 52 -7.88 8.00 -4.79
N VAL A 53 -7.14 7.25 -3.95
CA VAL A 53 -7.37 5.81 -3.76
C VAL A 53 -8.66 5.59 -2.95
N ASP A 54 -9.61 4.83 -3.52
CA ASP A 54 -10.79 4.37 -2.78
C ASP A 54 -10.41 3.26 -1.79
N ALA A 55 -10.07 3.67 -0.57
CA ALA A 55 -9.69 2.78 0.52
C ALA A 55 -10.77 1.73 0.87
N VAL A 56 -12.05 2.08 0.75
CA VAL A 56 -13.16 1.17 1.08
C VAL A 56 -13.26 0.07 0.03
N THR A 57 -13.23 0.44 -1.25
CA THR A 57 -13.27 -0.51 -2.37
C THR A 57 -12.02 -1.39 -2.38
N LEU A 58 -10.84 -0.83 -2.10
CA LEU A 58 -9.60 -1.59 -1.98
C LEU A 58 -9.67 -2.59 -0.82
N THR A 59 -10.06 -2.16 0.38
CA THR A 59 -10.19 -3.04 1.55
C THR A 59 -11.19 -4.17 1.28
N ARG A 60 -12.31 -3.87 0.62
CA ARG A 60 -13.32 -4.88 0.24
C ARG A 60 -12.80 -5.87 -0.80
N SER A 61 -11.97 -5.42 -1.75
CA SER A 61 -11.36 -6.31 -2.74
C SER A 61 -10.37 -7.27 -2.10
N LEU A 62 -9.58 -6.78 -1.14
CA LEU A 62 -8.67 -7.60 -0.34
C LEU A 62 -9.42 -8.61 0.53
N SER A 63 -10.46 -8.19 1.26
CA SER A 63 -11.23 -9.10 2.13
C SER A 63 -11.90 -10.22 1.34
N LYS A 64 -12.45 -9.92 0.15
CA LYS A 64 -13.05 -10.94 -0.73
C LYS A 64 -12.07 -12.02 -1.18
N LYS A 65 -10.82 -11.65 -1.45
CA LYS A 65 -9.81 -12.58 -2.02
C LYS A 65 -8.99 -13.29 -0.96
N LEU A 66 -8.79 -12.66 0.20
CA LEU A 66 -7.94 -13.16 1.29
C LEU A 66 -8.76 -13.69 2.48
N GLY A 67 -10.07 -13.46 2.48
CA GLY A 67 -11.01 -13.84 3.53
C GLY A 67 -11.27 -12.71 4.52
N PHE A 68 -10.23 -11.98 4.91
CA PHE A 68 -10.36 -10.90 5.89
C PHE A 68 -9.37 -9.76 5.60
N ALA A 69 -9.86 -8.53 5.70
CA ALA A 69 -9.08 -7.31 5.64
C ALA A 69 -9.74 -6.20 6.46
N ASP A 70 -8.96 -5.54 7.31
CA ASP A 70 -9.36 -4.42 8.16
C ASP A 70 -8.64 -3.16 7.72
N LEU A 71 -9.41 -2.11 7.43
CA LEU A 71 -8.86 -0.78 7.22
C LEU A 71 -8.44 -0.19 8.58
N LEU A 72 -7.14 -0.04 8.80
CA LEU A 72 -6.60 0.46 10.06
C LEU A 72 -6.46 1.98 10.08
N PHE A 73 -6.05 2.57 8.96
CA PHE A 73 -5.64 3.96 8.93
C PHE A 73 -5.74 4.56 7.53
N ILE A 74 -6.19 5.81 7.45
CA ILE A 74 -6.12 6.66 6.27
C ILE A 74 -5.58 8.01 6.74
N GLN A 75 -4.55 8.51 6.07
CA GLN A 75 -4.01 9.83 6.31
C GLN A 75 -3.81 10.58 5.01
N GLU A 76 -4.47 11.73 4.90
CA GLU A 76 -4.16 12.73 3.90
C GLU A 76 -2.81 13.38 4.20
N MET A 77 -1.90 13.31 3.24
CA MET A 77 -0.62 13.98 3.26
C MET A 77 -0.77 15.28 2.48
N LYS A 78 -1.07 16.36 3.21
CA LYS A 78 -1.06 17.71 2.63
C LYS A 78 0.36 18.05 2.19
N GLU A 79 0.49 18.53 0.96
CA GLU A 79 1.76 18.97 0.36
C GLU A 79 2.58 19.81 1.35
N LYS A 80 3.68 19.25 1.85
CA LYS A 80 4.85 20.07 2.12
C LYS A 80 5.58 20.18 0.79
N LYS A 81 5.39 21.30 0.10
CA LYS A 81 6.27 21.69 -1.01
C LYS A 81 7.72 21.68 -0.49
N GLU A 82 8.52 20.73 -0.95
CA GLU A 82 9.85 20.91 -1.55
C GLU A 82 10.71 19.63 -1.47
N GLU A 83 11.13 19.20 -2.66
CA GLU A 83 12.40 18.56 -3.03
C GLU A 83 13.15 17.69 -2.00
N LYS A 84 13.20 16.37 -2.27
CA LYS A 84 14.44 15.60 -2.03
C LYS A 84 14.59 14.39 -2.96
N LYS A 85 15.47 14.61 -3.94
CA LYS A 85 16.35 13.65 -4.63
C LYS A 85 16.66 12.40 -3.77
N GLN A 86 16.38 11.20 -4.28
CA GLN A 86 17.03 9.97 -3.82
C GLN A 86 17.63 9.21 -5.00
N GLU A 87 18.82 9.68 -5.36
CA GLU A 87 19.93 8.83 -5.77
C GLU A 87 20.26 7.86 -4.62
N LYS A 88 20.23 6.54 -4.88
CA LYS A 88 21.34 5.62 -4.61
C LYS A 88 21.06 4.20 -5.10
N GLU A 89 21.53 3.97 -6.31
CA GLU A 89 22.15 2.72 -6.75
C GLU A 89 23.35 2.35 -5.83
N LYS A 90 23.42 1.07 -5.44
CA LYS A 90 24.61 0.18 -5.30
C LYS A 90 24.44 -0.82 -4.14
N LYS A 91 24.45 -2.12 -4.46
CA LYS A 91 25.68 -2.92 -4.37
C LYS A 91 25.56 -4.24 -5.13
N GLN A 92 26.28 -4.27 -6.24
CA GLN A 92 26.92 -5.45 -6.83
C GLN A 92 28.23 -5.69 -6.07
N SER A 93 28.41 -6.91 -5.58
CA SER A 93 29.64 -7.60 -5.12
C SER A 93 29.13 -8.96 -4.59
N ASP A 94 29.48 -10.12 -5.12
CA ASP A 94 30.76 -10.56 -5.68
C ASP A 94 30.83 -10.70 -7.21
#